data_AF-A0A0G0GTG7-F1
#
_entry.id   AF-A0A0G0GTG7-F1
#
_cell.length_a   1.000
_cell.length_b   1.000
_cell.length_c   1.000
_cell.angle_alpha   90.00
_cell.angle_beta   90.00
_cell.angle_gamma   90.00
#
_symmetry.space_group_name_H-M   'P 1'
#
loop_
_entity.id
_entity.type
_entity.pdbx_description
1 polymer ?
#
loop_
_entity_poly.entity_id
_entity_poly.type
_entity_poly.pdbx_seq_one_letter_code
_entity_poly.pdbx_strand_id
1 'polypeptide(L)'
;AESGYLTRKLVDVAQDIIIREEDCGTRGGIILSRDDKRMMDFSMRIIGRFSSDDIINEKTGEVIIKKGEEITEDVVKFIDEAKISEVKVRSALTCEAKEGICQKC
;
A
#
# COMPACT_ATOMS: atom_id res chain seq x y z
N ALA A 1 15.06 -24.05 -18.68
CA ALA A 1 14.97 -24.91 -17.47
C ALA A 1 15.13 -24.13 -16.15
N GLU A 2 15.35 -22.82 -16.17
CA GLU A 2 15.59 -22.02 -14.94
C GLU A 2 14.31 -21.56 -14.22
N SER A 3 13.21 -21.32 -14.95
CA SER A 3 11.98 -20.77 -14.37
C SER A 3 11.39 -21.66 -13.28
N GLY A 4 11.41 -22.99 -13.45
CA GLY A 4 10.89 -23.93 -12.45
C GLY A 4 11.70 -23.97 -11.15
N TYR A 5 13.02 -23.75 -11.23
CA TYR A 5 13.88 -23.69 -10.06
C TYR A 5 13.64 -22.42 -9.25
N LEU A 6 13.49 -21.28 -9.92
CA LEU A 6 13.18 -20.01 -9.27
C LEU A 6 11.78 -20.04 -8.62
N THR A 7 10.76 -20.53 -9.32
CA THR A 7 9.41 -20.64 -8.77
C THR A 7 9.39 -21.48 -7.50
N ARG A 8 10.09 -22.62 -7.48
CA ARG A 8 10.18 -23.46 -6.27
C ARG A 8 10.81 -22.71 -5.09
N LYS A 9 11.92 -22.02 -5.30
CA LYS A 9 12.58 -21.23 -4.24
C LYS A 9 11.68 -20.12 -3.70
N LEU A 10 10.95 -19.42 -4.56
CA LEU A 10 10.04 -18.36 -4.13
C LEU A 10 8.89 -18.91 -3.29
N VAL A 11 8.33 -20.06 -3.67
CA VAL A 11 7.29 -20.75 -2.90
C VAL A 11 7.83 -21.22 -1.55
N ASP A 12 9.00 -21.86 -1.52
CA ASP A 12 9.60 -22.36 -0.28
C ASP A 12 9.84 -21.23 0.74
N VAL A 13 10.15 -20.01 0.29
CA VAL A 13 10.35 -18.83 1.16
C VAL A 13 9.03 -18.19 1.61
N ALA A 14 7.99 -18.23 0.77
CA ALA A 14 6.73 -17.52 1.03
C ALA A 14 5.61 -18.41 1.60
N GLN A 15 5.80 -19.73 1.70
CA GLN A 15 4.75 -20.69 2.09
C GLN A 15 4.12 -20.42 3.46
N ASP A 16 4.87 -19.83 4.39
CA ASP A 16 4.43 -19.56 5.76
C ASP A 16 3.81 -18.16 5.93
N ILE A 17 3.73 -17.38 4.84
CA ILE A 17 3.15 -16.03 4.83
C ILE A 17 1.62 -16.15 4.67
N ILE A 18 0.92 -16.11 5.80
CA ILE A 18 -0.56 -16.22 5.88
C ILE A 18 -1.12 -14.96 6.53
N ILE A 19 -2.32 -14.53 6.12
CA ILE A 19 -3.05 -13.46 6.80
C ILE A 19 -3.54 -13.97 8.16
N ARG A 20 -3.07 -13.36 9.26
CA ARG A 20 -3.35 -13.85 10.64
C ARG A 20 -4.23 -12.92 11.47
N GLU A 21 -4.28 -11.65 11.12
CA GLU A 21 -5.03 -10.63 11.86
C GLU A 21 -5.53 -9.54 10.90
N GLU A 22 -6.54 -8.77 11.31
CA GLU A 22 -7.08 -7.70 10.46
C GLU A 22 -6.14 -6.48 10.41
N ASP A 23 -5.56 -6.08 11.54
CA ASP A 23 -4.75 -4.87 11.64
C ASP A 23 -3.68 -4.97 12.74
N CYS A 24 -2.41 -5.01 12.32
CA CYS A 24 -1.26 -5.01 13.26
C CYS A 24 -1.00 -3.66 13.93
N GLY A 25 -1.76 -2.61 13.60
CA GLY A 25 -1.62 -1.29 14.19
C GLY A 25 -0.37 -0.50 13.77
N THR A 26 0.44 -1.03 12.84
CA THR A 26 1.65 -0.37 12.37
C THR A 26 1.38 1.04 11.87
N ARG A 27 2.27 1.97 12.24
CA ARG A 27 2.36 3.34 11.67
C ARG A 27 3.39 3.42 10.55
N GLY A 28 4.07 2.30 10.28
CA GLY A 28 4.96 2.12 9.16
C GLY A 28 4.21 2.06 7.85
N GLY A 29 4.89 2.48 6.80
CA GLY A 29 4.38 2.45 5.45
C GLY A 29 5.49 2.82 4.47
N ILE A 30 5.24 2.57 3.21
CA ILE A 30 6.13 2.95 2.12
C ILE A 30 5.56 4.18 1.41
N ILE A 31 6.45 5.10 1.02
CA ILE A 31 6.07 6.28 0.26
C ILE A 31 6.04 5.89 -1.22
N LEU A 32 4.89 6.08 -1.85
CA LEU A 32 4.74 6.02 -3.29
C LEU A 32 4.69 7.46 -3.79
N SER A 33 5.56 7.77 -4.75
CA SER A 33 5.63 9.08 -5.38
C SER A 33 5.21 8.98 -6.85
N ARG A 34 4.55 10.03 -7.34
CA ARG A 34 4.18 10.19 -8.75
C ARG A 34 5.39 10.45 -9.65
N ASP A 35 6.50 10.95 -9.09
CA ASP A 35 7.75 11.24 -9.83
C ASP A 35 8.60 9.98 -10.06
N ASP A 36 8.24 8.85 -9.44
CA ASP A 36 8.95 7.58 -9.59
C ASP A 36 8.90 7.12 -11.06
N LYS A 37 10.06 6.90 -11.68
CA LYS A 37 10.26 6.59 -13.13
C LYS A 37 9.79 5.18 -13.53
N ARG A 38 8.69 4.71 -12.97
CA ARG A 38 8.09 3.41 -13.30
C ARG A 38 7.19 3.53 -14.51
N MET A 39 7.06 2.41 -15.23
CA MET A 39 6.16 2.30 -16.38
C MET A 39 4.67 2.29 -15.98
N MET A 40 4.37 2.08 -14.70
CA MET A 40 3.01 2.00 -14.17
C MET A 40 2.60 3.32 -13.52
N ASP A 41 1.39 3.76 -13.84
CA ASP A 41 0.79 4.98 -13.29
C ASP A 41 0.70 4.95 -11.75
N PHE A 42 0.89 6.12 -11.15
CA PHE A 42 0.77 6.32 -9.71
C PHE A 42 -0.57 5.85 -9.15
N SER A 43 -1.67 6.20 -9.82
CA SER A 43 -3.05 5.86 -9.48
C SER A 43 -3.28 4.34 -9.41
N MET A 44 -2.70 3.57 -10.35
CA MET A 44 -2.76 2.10 -10.35
C MET A 44 -1.90 1.45 -9.26
N ARG A 45 -0.92 2.17 -8.70
CA ARG A 45 -0.06 1.63 -7.63
C ARG A 45 -0.69 1.79 -6.25
N ILE A 46 -1.48 2.84 -6.04
CA ILE A 46 -2.09 3.17 -4.75
C ILE A 46 -3.45 2.51 -4.53
N ILE A 47 -4.18 2.20 -5.61
CA ILE A 47 -5.49 1.55 -5.55
C ILE A 47 -5.45 0.20 -4.81
N GLY A 48 -6.46 -0.05 -3.97
CA GLY A 48 -6.60 -1.28 -3.17
C GLY A 48 -5.63 -1.38 -1.99
N ARG A 49 -4.82 -0.34 -1.73
CA ARG A 49 -3.96 -0.26 -0.54
C ARG A 49 -4.62 0.54 0.56
N PHE A 50 -4.16 0.35 1.79
CA PHE A 50 -4.59 1.16 2.94
C PHE A 50 -3.67 2.35 3.16
N SER A 51 -4.23 3.51 3.49
CA SER A 51 -3.45 4.71 3.82
C SER A 51 -2.75 4.55 5.16
N SER A 52 -1.46 4.88 5.24
CA SER A 52 -0.69 4.85 6.49
C SER A 52 -0.90 6.11 7.34
N ASP A 53 -1.21 7.24 6.70
CA ASP A 53 -1.40 8.56 7.30
C ASP A 53 -2.64 9.23 6.70
N ASP A 54 -3.16 10.28 7.33
CA ASP A 54 -4.28 11.04 6.78
C ASP A 54 -3.84 11.77 5.51
N ILE A 55 -4.61 11.64 4.43
CA ILE A 55 -4.35 12.35 3.18
C ILE A 55 -5.27 13.56 3.14
N ILE A 56 -4.66 14.75 3.13
CA ILE A 56 -5.36 16.03 3.19
C ILE A 56 -5.13 16.77 1.89
N ASN A 57 -6.18 17.38 1.36
CA ASN A 57 -6.06 18.31 0.25
C ASN A 57 -5.48 19.63 0.76
N GLU A 58 -4.24 19.97 0.38
CA GLU A 58 -3.59 21.21 0.82
C GLU A 58 -4.32 22.48 0.39
N LYS A 59 -5.15 22.42 -0.67
CA LYS A 59 -5.88 23.58 -1.20
C LYS A 59 -7.19 23.85 -0.46
N THR A 60 -7.91 22.80 -0.06
CA THR A 60 -9.22 22.93 0.60
C THR A 60 -9.17 22.67 2.10
N GLY A 61 -8.10 22.03 2.59
CA GLY A 61 -7.98 21.58 3.98
C GLY A 61 -8.85 20.36 4.30
N GLU A 62 -9.52 19.77 3.30
CA GLU A 62 -10.39 18.62 3.50
C GLU A 62 -9.59 17.32 3.56
N VAL A 63 -10.00 16.43 4.46
CA VAL A 63 -9.45 15.08 4.56
C VAL A 63 -10.06 14.23 3.44
N ILE A 64 -9.24 13.80 2.49
CA ILE A 64 -9.65 12.94 1.37
C ILE A 64 -9.86 11.50 1.86
N ILE A 65 -8.92 11.00 2.66
CA ILE A 65 -8.99 9.66 3.25
C ILE A 65 -8.29 9.66 4.60
N LYS A 66 -8.89 9.01 5.59
CA LYS A 66 -8.30 8.87 6.92
C LYS A 66 -7.29 7.74 6.94
N LYS A 67 -6.38 7.80 7.90
CA LYS A 67 -5.44 6.74 8.21
C LYS A 67 -6.17 5.41 8.43
N GLY A 68 -5.68 4.36 7.78
CA GLY A 68 -6.17 3.00 7.91
C GLY A 68 -7.42 2.70 7.09
N GLU A 69 -7.86 3.62 6.23
CA GLU A 69 -8.90 3.38 5.24
C GLU A 69 -8.32 2.90 3.91
N GLU A 70 -9.15 2.19 3.14
CA GLU A 70 -8.80 1.63 1.84
C GLU A 70 -8.90 2.70 0.74
N ILE A 71 -7.89 2.73 -0.13
CA ILE A 71 -7.83 3.62 -1.30
C ILE A 71 -8.63 2.95 -2.44
N THR A 72 -9.90 3.33 -2.57
CA THR A 72 -10.79 2.89 -3.64
C THR A 72 -10.63 3.71 -4.92
N GLU A 73 -11.21 3.27 -6.03
CA GLU A 73 -11.18 3.99 -7.31
C GLU A 73 -11.67 5.45 -7.20
N ASP A 74 -12.68 5.70 -6.38
CA ASP A 74 -13.21 7.05 -6.19
C ASP A 74 -12.25 7.92 -5.38
N VAL A 75 -11.61 7.37 -4.34
CA VAL A 75 -10.56 8.07 -3.57
C VAL A 75 -9.39 8.45 -4.48
N VAL A 76 -9.00 7.56 -5.39
CA VAL A 76 -7.92 7.82 -6.36
C VAL A 76 -8.24 9.03 -7.24
N LYS A 77 -9.49 9.19 -7.70
CA LYS A 77 -9.90 10.38 -8.47
C LYS A 77 -9.71 11.65 -7.66
N PHE A 78 -10.12 11.67 -6.40
CA PHE A 78 -9.92 12.83 -5.51
C PHE A 78 -8.43 13.13 -5.29
N ILE A 79 -7.59 12.11 -5.15
CA ILE A 79 -6.12 12.25 -5.02
C ILE A 79 -5.51 12.85 -6.30
N ASP A 80 -5.99 12.43 -7.47
CA ASP A 80 -5.57 12.97 -8.78
C ASP A 80 -6.03 14.43 -8.97
N GLU A 81 -7.27 14.76 -8.60
CA GLU A 81 -7.81 16.14 -8.65
C GLU A 81 -7.07 17.09 -7.70
N ALA A 82 -6.74 16.61 -6.50
CA ALA A 82 -5.94 17.34 -5.52
C ALA A 82 -4.48 17.52 -5.97
N LYS A 83 -4.03 16.80 -7.01
CA LYS A 83 -2.65 16.78 -7.52
C LYS A 83 -1.61 16.40 -6.46
N ILE A 84 -1.96 15.44 -5.60
CA ILE A 84 -1.03 14.94 -4.59
C ILE A 84 0.12 14.20 -5.27
N SER A 85 1.34 14.57 -4.88
CA SER A 85 2.58 14.02 -5.43
C SER A 85 3.02 12.72 -4.76
N GLU A 86 2.75 12.58 -3.47
CA GLU A 86 3.25 11.47 -2.66
C GLU A 86 2.19 10.98 -1.68
N VAL A 87 2.07 9.66 -1.56
CA VAL A 87 1.15 9.01 -0.61
C VAL A 87 1.90 7.92 0.13
N LYS A 88 1.76 7.90 1.45
CA LYS A 88 2.31 6.84 2.28
C LYS A 88 1.26 5.75 2.50
N VAL A 89 1.53 4.57 1.96
CA VAL A 89 0.63 3.41 2.02
C VAL A 89 1.18 2.36 2.96
N ARG A 90 0.30 1.56 3.55
CA ARG A 90 0.71 0.37 4.29
C ARG A 90 1.30 -0.67 3.34
N SER A 91 2.21 -1.48 3.87
CA SER A 91 2.89 -2.53 3.14
C SER A 91 3.22 -3.71 4.04
N ALA A 92 3.12 -4.91 3.50
CA ALA A 92 3.69 -6.15 4.03
C ALA A 92 5.12 -6.00 4.57
N LEU A 93 5.96 -5.16 3.95
CA LEU A 93 7.34 -4.92 4.38
C LEU A 93 7.47 -4.19 5.72
N THR A 94 6.42 -3.46 6.11
CA THR A 94 6.36 -2.65 7.35
C THR A 94 5.34 -3.21 8.34
N CYS A 95 4.83 -4.41 8.10
CA CYS A 95 3.85 -5.07 8.95
C CYS A 95 4.50 -5.47 10.28
N GLU A 96 3.83 -5.18 11.40
CA GLU A 96 4.29 -5.50 12.76
C GLU A 96 3.52 -6.69 13.37
N ALA A 97 2.83 -7.47 12.54
CA ALA A 97 2.18 -8.70 12.96
C ALA A 97 3.23 -9.69 13.50
N LYS A 98 2.93 -10.37 14.61
CA LYS A 98 3.87 -11.30 15.25
C LYS A 98 4.14 -12.54 14.40
N GLU A 99 3.13 -13.01 13.69
CA GLU A 99 3.18 -14.15 12.79
C GLU A 99 2.40 -13.82 11.52
N GLY A 100 2.94 -14.15 10.35
CA GLY A 100 2.30 -13.85 9.06
C GLY A 100 2.24 -12.36 8.74
N ILE A 101 1.14 -11.92 8.12
CA ILE A 101 0.88 -10.52 7.74
C ILE A 101 -0.56 -10.14 8.17
N CYS A 102 -0.83 -8.86 8.43
CA CYS A 102 -2.19 -8.39 8.68
C CYS A 102 -2.93 -8.08 7.37
N GLN A 103 -4.26 -8.10 7.38
CA GLN A 103 -5.08 -7.85 6.19
C GLN A 103 -4.88 -6.45 5.59
N LYS A 104 -4.54 -5.46 6.41
CA LYS A 104 -4.40 -4.06 5.97
C LYS A 104 -3.02 -3.66 5.46
N CYS A 105 -1.99 -4.51 5.55
CA CYS A 105 -0.61 -4.19 5.14
C CYS A 105 -0.21 -4.94 3.88
#